data_AF-A0A0M2UA65-F1
#
_entry.id   AF-A0A0M2UA65-F1
#
_cell.length_a   1.000
_cell.length_b   1.000
_cell.length_c   1.000
_cell.angle_alpha   90.00
_cell.angle_beta   90.00
_cell.angle_gamma   90.00
#
_symmetry.space_group_name_H-M   'P 1'
#
loop_
_entity.id
_entity.type
_entity.pdbx_description
1 polymer ?
#
loop_
_entity_poly.entity_id
_entity_poly.type
_entity_poly.pdbx_seq_one_letter_code
_entity_poly.pdbx_strand_id
1 'polypeptide(L)'
;MAKTEEPVVDIDRYINRLKKFLQNQYLIKEPKRLESICFASHDRQGNTLGWAIMGQEIVLRHDNYLDVDEYGRRVSDNLAKITTFSYHFQPEQSSGLREWRIDFKDCDLHVNPDGGDNEHLDPDQVPLDIDNFNLYLTLILTILYTSKRIYPFEPEAEAVYQSSLNKGRRQISGAS
;
A
#
# COMPACT_ATOMS: atom_id res chain seq x y z
N MET A 1 -1.00 -0.11 -24.47
CA MET A 1 -0.91 -0.30 -23.01
C MET A 1 0.04 0.76 -22.47
N ALA A 2 -0.46 1.70 -21.67
CA ALA A 2 0.41 2.61 -20.94
C ALA A 2 1.21 1.75 -19.96
N LYS A 3 2.53 1.80 -20.02
CA LYS A 3 3.36 1.13 -19.01
C LYS A 3 3.11 1.86 -17.70
N THR A 4 2.57 1.19 -16.70
CA THR A 4 2.55 1.70 -15.33
C THR A 4 4.01 1.88 -14.92
N GLU A 5 4.41 3.13 -14.68
CA GLU A 5 5.79 3.42 -14.28
C GLU A 5 6.01 2.99 -12.83
N GLU A 6 7.24 2.56 -12.51
CA GLU A 6 7.66 2.30 -11.13
C GLU A 6 7.36 3.51 -10.23
N PRO A 7 6.56 3.38 -9.16
CA PRO A 7 6.20 4.51 -8.31
C PRO A 7 7.42 5.17 -7.68
N VAL A 8 7.55 6.50 -7.77
CA VAL A 8 8.65 7.25 -7.13
C VAL A 8 8.16 7.93 -5.85
N VAL A 9 8.86 7.74 -4.73
CA VAL A 9 8.55 8.41 -3.47
C VAL A 9 9.76 9.07 -2.82
N ASP A 10 9.48 10.10 -2.01
CA ASP A 10 10.43 10.71 -1.07
C ASP A 10 10.54 9.78 0.15
N ILE A 11 11.71 9.16 0.34
CA ILE A 11 11.95 8.09 1.32
C ILE A 11 11.60 8.56 2.73
N ASP A 12 12.18 9.67 3.17
CA ASP A 12 12.03 10.16 4.53
C ASP A 12 10.59 10.60 4.79
N ARG A 13 9.97 11.27 3.82
CA ARG A 13 8.57 11.67 3.91
C ARG A 13 7.66 10.45 3.99
N TYR A 14 7.89 9.45 3.13
CA TYR A 14 7.12 8.22 3.07
C TYR A 14 7.18 7.46 4.39
N ILE A 15 8.39 7.16 4.89
CA ILE A 15 8.61 6.46 6.15
C ILE A 15 8.01 7.24 7.32
N ASN A 16 8.19 8.57 7.38
CA ASN A 16 7.63 9.38 8.45
C ASN A 16 6.08 9.41 8.44
N ARG A 17 5.46 9.43 7.25
CA ARG A 17 4.00 9.39 7.11
C ARG A 17 3.44 8.03 7.50
N LEU A 18 4.07 6.95 7.05
CA LEU A 18 3.71 5.59 7.40
C LEU A 18 3.77 5.37 8.92
N LYS A 19 4.88 5.77 9.57
CA LYS A 19 5.04 5.73 11.03
C LYS A 19 3.90 6.45 11.76
N LYS A 20 3.63 7.71 11.38
CA LYS A 20 2.54 8.50 11.98
C LYS A 20 1.18 7.85 11.78
N PHE A 21 0.92 7.27 10.62
CA PHE A 21 -0.36 6.63 10.31
C PHE A 21 -0.59 5.39 11.17
N LEU A 22 0.39 4.48 11.21
CA LEU A 22 0.33 3.26 12.00
C LEU A 22 0.16 3.56 13.50
N GLN A 23 0.84 4.59 14.00
CA GLN A 23 0.72 5.05 15.40
C GLN A 23 -0.65 5.67 15.70
N ASN A 24 -1.10 6.63 14.88
CA ASN A 24 -2.32 7.39 15.14
C ASN A 24 -3.60 6.55 15.02
N GLN A 25 -3.57 5.49 14.22
CA GLN A 25 -4.72 4.62 13.98
C GLN A 25 -4.78 3.42 14.94
N TYR A 26 -3.81 3.30 15.87
CA TYR A 26 -3.68 2.16 16.80
C TYR A 26 -3.62 0.80 16.09
N LEU A 27 -3.05 0.76 14.88
CA LEU A 27 -2.98 -0.46 14.06
C LEU A 27 -1.84 -1.40 14.47
N ILE A 28 -0.89 -0.92 15.26
CA ILE A 28 0.18 -1.74 15.81
C ILE A 28 0.14 -1.59 17.32
N LYS A 29 -0.12 -2.70 18.02
CA LYS A 29 -0.07 -2.76 19.49
C LYS A 29 1.24 -3.35 20.00
N GLU A 30 1.80 -4.38 19.35
CA GLU A 30 3.12 -4.98 19.63
C GLU A 30 3.65 -5.72 18.36
N PRO A 31 4.98 -5.78 18.10
CA PRO A 31 6.01 -5.08 18.85
C PRO A 31 6.02 -3.59 18.49
N LYS A 32 6.31 -2.76 19.50
CA LYS A 32 6.43 -1.29 19.39
C LYS A 32 7.55 -0.79 18.46
N ARG A 33 8.26 -1.67 17.75
CA ARG A 33 9.47 -1.34 16.98
C ARG A 33 9.16 -1.26 15.49
N LEU A 34 8.74 -0.08 15.04
CA LEU A 34 8.56 0.22 13.61
C LEU A 34 9.81 -0.07 12.76
N GLU A 35 11.01 -0.05 13.35
CA GLU A 35 12.25 -0.49 12.69
C GLU A 35 12.30 -2.00 12.35
N SER A 36 11.40 -2.83 12.88
CA SER A 36 11.26 -4.24 12.48
C SER A 36 10.28 -4.46 11.33
N ILE A 37 9.61 -3.40 10.89
CA ILE A 37 8.57 -3.46 9.84
C ILE A 37 9.09 -2.76 8.58
N CYS A 38 9.77 -1.62 8.76
CA CYS A 38 10.30 -0.83 7.67
C CYS A 38 11.83 -0.74 7.78
N PHE A 39 12.52 -1.36 6.84
CA PHE A 39 13.98 -1.39 6.81
C PHE A 39 14.48 -0.45 5.75
N ALA A 40 15.10 0.66 6.14
CA ALA A 40 15.92 1.44 5.23
C ALA A 40 17.33 0.85 5.21
N SER A 41 17.81 0.44 4.04
CA SER A 41 19.20 0.02 3.85
C SER A 41 20.08 1.27 3.81
N HIS A 42 21.27 1.23 4.40
CA HIS A 42 22.22 2.34 4.39
C HIS A 42 23.63 1.86 4.03
N ASP A 43 24.43 2.74 3.41
CA ASP A 43 25.87 2.50 3.18
C ASP A 43 26.71 2.75 4.45
N ARG A 44 28.03 2.57 4.34
CA ARG A 44 28.97 2.75 5.47
C ARG A 44 29.09 4.21 5.92
N GLN A 45 28.59 5.15 5.13
CA GLN A 45 28.60 6.58 5.38
C GLN A 45 27.25 7.06 5.95
N GLY A 46 26.28 6.15 6.11
CA GLY A 46 24.95 6.46 6.62
C GLY A 46 23.98 6.96 5.56
N ASN A 47 24.31 6.88 4.27
CA ASN A 47 23.40 7.26 3.20
C ASN A 47 22.41 6.12 2.93
N THR A 48 21.12 6.43 2.78
CA THR A 48 20.10 5.44 2.42
C THR A 48 20.40 4.80 1.05
N LEU A 49 20.15 3.51 0.86
CA LEU A 49 20.33 2.78 -0.41
C LEU A 49 18.99 2.32 -1.01
N GLY A 50 17.95 2.23 -0.18
CA GLY A 50 16.60 1.78 -0.54
C GLY A 50 15.82 1.42 0.72
N TRP A 51 14.62 0.88 0.56
CA TRP A 51 13.86 0.29 1.66
C TRP A 51 13.18 -1.01 1.27
N ALA A 52 12.85 -1.80 2.29
CA ALA A 52 12.05 -3.01 2.17
C ALA A 52 11.06 -3.12 3.34
N ILE A 53 9.88 -3.68 3.04
CA ILE A 53 8.86 -4.12 3.98
C ILE A 53 8.44 -5.50 3.49
N MET A 54 8.81 -6.58 4.19
CA MET A 54 8.58 -7.95 3.67
C MET A 54 7.69 -8.76 4.58
N GLY A 55 6.64 -9.39 4.02
CA GLY A 55 5.79 -10.39 4.68
C GLY A 55 5.29 -9.93 6.05
N GLN A 56 4.86 -8.67 6.14
CA GLN A 56 4.37 -8.10 7.39
C GLN A 56 2.85 -8.20 7.45
N GLU A 57 2.33 -8.73 8.55
CA GLU A 57 0.90 -8.74 8.82
C GLU A 57 0.51 -7.49 9.61
N ILE A 58 -0.31 -6.63 9.01
CA ILE A 58 -0.87 -5.45 9.67
C ILE A 58 -2.30 -5.78 10.11
N VAL A 59 -2.49 -5.91 11.43
CA VAL A 59 -3.79 -6.21 12.03
C VAL A 59 -4.58 -4.91 12.23
N LEU A 60 -5.72 -4.79 11.56
CA LEU A 60 -6.65 -3.69 11.80
C LEU A 60 -7.58 -4.03 12.98
N ARG A 61 -8.28 -3.03 13.55
CA ARG A 61 -9.14 -3.25 14.73
C ARG A 61 -10.10 -4.44 14.50
N HIS A 62 -9.97 -5.48 15.33
CA HIS A 62 -10.65 -6.78 15.24
C HIS A 62 -10.31 -7.54 13.95
N ASP A 63 -9.43 -8.55 14.09
CA ASP A 63 -9.15 -9.70 13.20
C ASP A 63 -9.33 -9.51 11.67
N ASN A 64 -9.04 -8.31 11.17
CA ASN A 64 -8.98 -8.00 9.75
C ASN A 64 -7.50 -7.84 9.39
N TYR A 65 -7.00 -8.71 8.49
CA TYR A 65 -5.58 -8.81 8.20
C TYR A 65 -5.23 -8.14 6.87
N LEU A 66 -4.09 -7.47 6.86
CA LEU A 66 -3.45 -6.97 5.64
C LEU A 66 -2.03 -7.55 5.58
N ASP A 67 -1.79 -8.45 4.64
CA ASP A 67 -0.46 -8.97 4.31
C ASP A 67 0.21 -8.03 3.31
N VAL A 68 1.46 -7.67 3.57
CA VAL A 68 2.19 -6.66 2.79
C VAL A 68 3.61 -7.09 2.46
N ASP A 69 3.98 -6.87 1.20
CA ASP A 69 5.34 -6.93 0.68
C ASP A 69 5.60 -5.70 -0.21
N GLU A 70 6.72 -5.00 -0.02
CA GLU A 70 7.09 -3.81 -0.77
C GLU A 70 8.61 -3.63 -0.81
N TYR A 71 9.15 -3.45 -2.02
CA TYR A 71 10.57 -3.22 -2.26
C TYR A 71 10.77 -1.97 -3.09
N GLY A 72 11.84 -1.21 -2.77
CA GLY A 72 12.26 -0.09 -3.58
C GLY A 72 13.77 0.07 -3.69
N ARG A 73 14.20 0.72 -4.79
CA ARG A 73 15.60 1.04 -5.10
C ARG A 73 15.82 2.55 -5.16
N ARG A 74 16.89 3.06 -4.54
CA ARG A 74 17.22 4.50 -4.58
C ARG A 74 17.53 4.95 -6.01
N VAL A 75 17.05 6.13 -6.35
CA VAL A 75 17.33 6.80 -7.64
C VAL A 75 18.06 8.12 -7.44
N SER A 76 17.86 8.79 -6.30
CA SER A 76 18.62 9.98 -5.90
C SER A 76 18.62 10.10 -4.38
N ASP A 77 19.15 11.20 -3.83
CA ASP A 77 19.45 11.24 -2.41
C ASP A 77 18.26 10.91 -1.49
N ASN A 78 17.10 11.47 -1.79
CA ASN A 78 15.88 11.26 -1.02
C ASN A 78 14.79 10.53 -1.79
N LEU A 79 15.06 10.10 -3.04
CA LEU A 79 14.05 9.46 -3.88
C LEU A 79 14.41 8.00 -4.10
N ALA A 80 13.39 7.14 -4.01
CA ALA A 80 13.49 5.77 -4.49
C ALA A 80 12.26 5.39 -5.31
N LYS A 81 12.46 4.38 -6.15
CA LYS A 81 11.43 3.75 -6.97
C LYS A 81 10.97 2.47 -6.30
N ILE A 82 9.67 2.29 -6.15
CA ILE A 82 9.06 1.02 -5.77
C ILE A 82 9.15 0.09 -6.98
N THR A 83 9.84 -1.03 -6.84
CA THR A 83 10.10 -1.97 -7.94
C THR A 83 9.16 -3.15 -7.91
N THR A 84 8.61 -3.47 -6.73
CA THR A 84 7.73 -4.63 -6.54
C THR A 84 6.88 -4.40 -5.30
N PHE A 85 5.61 -4.79 -5.34
CA PHE A 85 4.77 -4.86 -4.14
C PHE A 85 3.67 -5.91 -4.27
N SER A 86 3.14 -6.34 -3.12
CA SER A 86 1.95 -7.18 -2.97
C SER A 86 1.22 -6.71 -1.72
N TYR A 87 -0.02 -6.23 -1.87
CA TYR A 87 -0.87 -5.84 -0.76
C TYR A 87 -2.15 -6.68 -0.78
N HIS A 88 -2.37 -7.48 0.26
CA HIS A 88 -3.47 -8.44 0.30
C HIS A 88 -4.29 -8.30 1.58
N PHE A 89 -5.52 -7.80 1.45
CA PHE A 89 -6.47 -7.69 2.55
C PHE A 89 -7.30 -8.97 2.68
N GLN A 90 -7.14 -9.67 3.80
CA GLN A 90 -7.76 -10.95 4.14
C GLN A 90 -8.59 -10.79 5.43
N PRO A 91 -9.82 -10.28 5.32
CA PRO A 91 -10.67 -10.13 6.50
C PRO A 91 -11.16 -11.50 6.98
N GLU A 92 -11.48 -11.62 8.27
CA GLU A 92 -12.19 -12.79 8.77
C GLU A 92 -13.53 -13.01 8.03
N GLN A 93 -13.90 -14.28 7.83
CA GLN A 93 -15.18 -14.66 7.20
C GLN A 93 -16.40 -14.05 7.92
N SER A 94 -16.30 -13.87 9.24
CA SER A 94 -17.35 -13.29 10.10
C SER A 94 -17.59 -11.80 9.85
N SER A 95 -16.64 -11.11 9.20
CA SER A 95 -16.66 -9.66 9.03
C SER A 95 -17.70 -9.18 8.01
N GLY A 96 -18.11 -10.03 7.06
CA GLY A 96 -18.92 -9.64 5.90
C GLY A 96 -18.19 -8.75 4.89
N LEU A 97 -16.85 -8.65 4.98
CA LEU A 97 -16.00 -7.99 3.98
C LEU A 97 -15.50 -9.02 2.97
N ARG A 98 -15.29 -8.58 1.72
CA ARG A 98 -14.61 -9.35 0.66
C ARG A 98 -13.11 -9.06 0.71
N GLU A 99 -12.31 -10.07 0.39
CA GLU A 99 -10.87 -9.90 0.22
C GLU A 99 -10.55 -9.06 -1.03
N TRP A 100 -9.41 -8.38 -1.00
CA TRP A 100 -8.88 -7.71 -2.17
C TRP A 100 -7.36 -7.73 -2.17
N ARG A 101 -6.77 -7.66 -3.36
CA ARG A 101 -5.33 -7.68 -3.52
C ARG A 101 -4.86 -6.81 -4.68
N ILE A 102 -3.71 -6.17 -4.53
CA ILE A 102 -3.04 -5.39 -5.58
C ILE A 102 -1.56 -5.77 -5.58
N ASP A 103 -1.05 -6.22 -6.72
CA ASP A 103 0.33 -6.66 -6.91
C ASP A 103 0.99 -5.91 -8.05
N PHE A 104 2.24 -5.49 -7.86
CA PHE A 104 3.08 -4.96 -8.93
C PHE A 104 4.35 -5.81 -9.04
N LYS A 105 4.53 -6.47 -10.17
CA LYS A 105 5.68 -7.33 -10.45
C LYS A 105 6.17 -7.12 -11.87
N ASP A 106 7.48 -6.93 -12.06
CA ASP A 106 8.09 -6.80 -13.39
C ASP A 106 7.44 -5.71 -14.30
N CYS A 107 6.96 -4.62 -13.68
CA CYS A 107 6.17 -3.56 -14.33
C CYS A 107 4.78 -3.99 -14.84
N ASP A 108 4.25 -5.07 -14.29
CA ASP A 108 2.90 -5.59 -14.51
C ASP A 108 2.08 -5.43 -13.23
N LEU A 109 0.90 -4.83 -13.34
CA LEU A 109 0.03 -4.53 -12.20
C LEU A 109 -1.18 -5.47 -12.27
N HIS A 110 -1.41 -6.23 -11.21
CA HIS A 110 -2.53 -7.15 -11.09
C HIS A 110 -3.43 -6.74 -9.94
N VAL A 111 -4.74 -6.92 -10.11
CA VAL A 111 -5.73 -6.71 -9.07
C VAL A 111 -6.55 -7.98 -8.89
N ASN A 112 -6.69 -8.42 -7.64
CA ASN A 112 -7.34 -9.67 -7.23
C ASN A 112 -6.83 -10.89 -8.04
N PRO A 113 -5.58 -11.33 -7.81
CA PRO A 113 -5.00 -12.41 -8.59
C PRO A 113 -5.76 -13.72 -8.34
N ASP A 114 -5.77 -14.57 -9.36
CA ASP A 114 -6.53 -15.82 -9.46
C ASP A 114 -6.63 -16.62 -8.14
N GLY A 115 -7.86 -16.84 -7.66
CA GLY A 115 -8.11 -17.79 -6.57
C GLY A 115 -9.31 -17.52 -5.65
N GLY A 116 -10.53 -17.40 -6.20
CA GLY A 116 -11.79 -17.48 -5.43
C GLY A 116 -12.91 -16.60 -5.98
N ASP A 117 -13.91 -17.21 -6.63
CA ASP A 117 -15.19 -16.67 -7.18
C ASP A 117 -15.22 -15.24 -7.76
N ASN A 118 -14.08 -14.62 -8.04
CA ASN A 118 -13.99 -13.21 -8.46
C ASN A 118 -13.09 -13.05 -9.67
N GLU A 119 -13.58 -12.21 -10.56
CA GLU A 119 -13.02 -11.84 -11.85
C GLU A 119 -11.62 -11.24 -11.68
N HIS A 120 -10.68 -11.72 -12.47
CA HIS A 120 -9.41 -11.04 -12.69
C HIS A 120 -9.70 -9.63 -13.23
N LEU A 121 -9.11 -8.61 -12.60
CA LEU A 121 -9.21 -7.23 -13.06
C LEU A 121 -7.85 -6.76 -13.59
N ASP A 122 -7.85 -6.35 -14.85
CA ASP A 122 -6.79 -5.54 -15.43
C ASP A 122 -6.81 -4.13 -14.80
N PRO A 123 -5.67 -3.43 -14.72
CA PRO A 123 -5.60 -2.08 -14.12
C PRO A 123 -6.59 -1.06 -14.68
N ASP A 124 -6.95 -1.15 -15.97
CA ASP A 124 -7.88 -0.25 -16.63
C ASP A 124 -9.36 -0.56 -16.33
N GLN A 125 -9.64 -1.70 -15.70
CA GLN A 125 -10.95 -2.09 -15.20
C GLN A 125 -11.18 -1.64 -13.76
N VAL A 126 -10.16 -1.13 -13.09
CA VAL A 126 -10.23 -0.71 -11.69
C VAL A 126 -10.83 0.70 -11.60
N PRO A 127 -11.92 0.90 -10.85
CA PRO A 127 -12.57 2.21 -10.72
C PRO A 127 -11.75 3.22 -9.92
N LEU A 128 -10.81 2.74 -9.11
CA LEU A 128 -9.86 3.57 -8.39
C LEU A 128 -8.64 3.83 -9.26
N ASP A 129 -8.17 5.07 -9.31
CA ASP A 129 -6.81 5.32 -9.79
C ASP A 129 -5.86 4.68 -8.77
N ILE A 130 -5.16 3.65 -9.23
CA ILE A 130 -4.13 2.88 -8.53
C ILE A 130 -2.73 3.17 -9.09
N ASP A 131 -2.56 4.26 -9.83
CA ASP A 131 -1.24 4.69 -10.24
C ASP A 131 -0.44 5.13 -9.01
N ASN A 132 0.85 4.79 -9.04
CA ASN A 132 1.79 5.02 -7.95
C ASN A 132 1.32 4.41 -6.61
N PHE A 133 0.57 3.31 -6.64
CA PHE A 133 0.10 2.64 -5.43
C PHE A 133 1.27 2.21 -4.54
N ASN A 134 1.05 2.26 -3.24
CA ASN A 134 2.06 1.96 -2.22
C ASN A 134 1.38 1.58 -0.91
N LEU A 135 2.14 1.13 0.09
CA LEU A 135 1.60 0.70 1.38
C LEU A 135 0.82 1.82 2.09
N TYR A 136 1.26 3.08 1.99
CA TYR A 136 0.54 4.18 2.64
C TYR A 136 -0.88 4.35 2.08
N LEU A 137 -1.03 4.27 0.75
CA LEU A 137 -2.33 4.33 0.08
C LEU A 137 -3.19 3.09 0.36
N THR A 138 -2.55 1.92 0.40
CA THR A 138 -3.16 0.65 0.81
C THR A 138 -3.83 0.78 2.16
N LEU A 139 -3.10 1.27 3.18
CA LEU A 139 -3.65 1.43 4.53
C LEU A 139 -4.83 2.42 4.58
N ILE A 140 -4.78 3.50 3.79
CA ILE A 140 -5.92 4.43 3.67
C ILE A 140 -7.12 3.70 3.09
N LEU A 141 -6.94 2.95 2.00
CA LEU A 141 -7.99 2.19 1.35
C LEU A 141 -8.60 1.17 2.32
N THR A 142 -7.78 0.39 3.03
CA THR A 142 -8.26 -0.63 3.96
C THR A 142 -9.06 -0.04 5.12
N ILE A 143 -8.62 1.09 5.70
CA ILE A 143 -9.38 1.77 6.77
C ILE A 143 -10.72 2.29 6.23
N LEU A 144 -10.72 2.90 5.04
CA LEU A 144 -11.95 3.39 4.44
C LEU A 144 -12.90 2.23 4.12
N TYR A 145 -12.38 1.12 3.60
CA TYR A 145 -13.19 -0.03 3.27
C TYR A 145 -13.82 -0.67 4.52
N THR A 146 -13.02 -0.92 5.56
CA THR A 146 -13.52 -1.48 6.84
C THR A 146 -14.59 -0.59 7.47
N SER A 147 -14.50 0.74 7.29
CA SER A 147 -15.50 1.69 7.79
C SER A 147 -16.74 1.84 6.89
N LYS A 148 -16.57 1.90 5.57
CA LYS A 148 -17.65 2.24 4.62
C LYS A 148 -18.39 1.02 4.07
N ARG A 149 -17.76 -0.16 4.12
CA ARG A 149 -18.33 -1.42 3.63
C ARG A 149 -18.70 -1.40 2.13
N ILE A 150 -18.00 -0.60 1.31
CA ILE A 150 -18.13 -0.58 -0.15
C ILE A 150 -16.89 -1.24 -0.73
N TYR A 151 -17.04 -2.33 -1.48
CA TYR A 151 -15.88 -3.08 -1.97
C TYR A 151 -15.01 -2.19 -2.88
N PRO A 152 -13.67 -2.12 -2.68
CA PRO A 152 -12.81 -1.16 -3.38
C PRO A 152 -12.85 -1.19 -4.91
N PHE A 153 -13.28 -2.29 -5.50
CA PHE A 153 -13.30 -2.46 -6.95
C PHE A 153 -14.72 -2.51 -7.54
N GLU A 154 -15.72 -2.10 -6.77
CA GLU A 154 -17.07 -1.81 -7.31
C GLU A 154 -17.13 -0.39 -7.88
N PRO A 155 -18.00 -0.12 -8.87
CA PRO A 155 -18.10 1.20 -9.51
C PRO A 155 -18.29 2.38 -8.54
N GLU A 156 -19.01 2.20 -7.44
CA GLU A 156 -19.28 3.28 -6.48
C GLU A 156 -18.08 3.63 -5.59
N ALA A 157 -17.02 2.81 -5.58
CA ALA A 157 -15.85 3.00 -4.74
C ALA A 157 -15.07 4.27 -5.09
N GLU A 158 -15.01 4.64 -6.37
CA GLU A 158 -14.27 5.83 -6.84
C GLU A 158 -14.73 7.10 -6.12
N ALA A 159 -16.04 7.35 -6.13
CA ALA A 159 -16.65 8.52 -5.50
C ALA A 159 -16.40 8.57 -3.98
N VAL A 160 -16.19 7.41 -3.35
CA VAL A 160 -16.03 7.30 -1.90
C VAL A 160 -14.56 7.44 -1.49
N TYR A 161 -13.63 6.87 -2.26
CA TYR A 161 -12.25 6.67 -1.83
C TYR A 161 -11.25 7.59 -2.53
N GLN A 162 -11.48 7.96 -3.79
CA GLN A 162 -10.46 8.62 -4.62
C GLN A 162 -9.95 9.94 -4.02
N SER A 163 -10.82 10.74 -3.41
CA SER A 163 -10.44 11.99 -2.74
C SER A 163 -9.41 11.76 -1.61
N SER A 164 -9.58 10.71 -0.82
CA SER A 164 -8.68 10.35 0.27
C SER A 164 -7.36 9.78 -0.24
N LEU A 165 -7.41 8.93 -1.28
CA LEU A 165 -6.21 8.40 -1.93
C LEU A 165 -5.38 9.52 -2.56
N ASN A 166 -6.01 10.46 -3.27
CA ASN A 166 -5.34 11.63 -3.84
C ASN A 166 -4.73 12.54 -2.77
N LYS A 167 -5.39 12.68 -1.62
CA LYS A 167 -4.80 13.38 -0.46
C LYS A 167 -3.58 12.63 0.08
N GLY A 168 -3.66 11.30 0.17
CA GLY A 168 -2.56 10.43 0.58
C GLY A 168 -1.35 10.59 -0.35
N ARG A 169 -1.56 10.53 -1.67
CA ARG A 169 -0.52 10.72 -2.69
C ARG A 169 0.27 12.00 -2.48
N ARG A 170 -0.44 13.13 -2.33
CA ARG A 170 0.19 14.45 -2.08
C ARG A 170 1.02 14.51 -0.80
N GLN A 171 0.71 13.67 0.19
CA GLN A 171 1.42 13.67 1.47
C GLN A 171 2.74 12.90 1.44
N ILE A 172 2.91 12.01 0.46
CA ILE A 172 4.08 11.15 0.30
C ILE A 172 4.89 11.48 -0.96
N SER A 173 4.30 12.17 -1.94
CA SER A 173 4.99 12.64 -3.13
C SER A 173 6.01 13.72 -2.76
N GLY A 174 7.25 13.57 -3.26
CA GLY A 174 8.28 14.62 -3.23
C GLY A 174 8.12 15.65 -4.35
N ALA A 175 7.17 15.46 -5.27
CA ALA A 175 6.87 16.40 -6.33
C ALA A 175 6.29 17.70 -5.74
N SER A 176 6.98 18.80 -6.04
CA SER A 176 6.53 20.19 -5.84
C SER A 176 5.81 20.64 -7.11
#